data_AF-A0A7K4FT30-F1
#
_entry.id   AF-A0A7K4FT30-F1
#
_cell.length_a   1.000
_cell.length_b   1.000
_cell.length_c   1.000
_cell.angle_alpha   90.00
_cell.angle_beta   90.00
_cell.angle_gamma   90.00
#
_symmetry.space_group_name_H-M   'P 1'
#
loop_
_entity.id
_entity.type
_entity.pdbx_description
1 polymer ?
#
loop_
_entity_poly.entity_id
_entity_poly.type
_entity_poly.pdbx_seq_one_letter_code
_entity_poly.pdbx_strand_id
1 'polypeptide(L)'
;FYSDFIGYGWVFPGLQGSRIGIGGDAPFQVLNERLNYLLKGEKLSYGVARISIGGIREGSYVGEAGGAVFPITGEGIRPSIMHAYLMSKVIKGESPNIIKSSILNKIINAHLDFINKAKNTEHPGSKIVQIFMG
;
A
#
# COMPACT_ATOMS: atom_id res chain seq x y z
N PHE A 1 3.07 -2.94 13.03
CA PHE A 1 4.15 -3.13 12.05
C PHE A 1 5.06 -4.24 12.52
N TYR A 2 5.69 -4.94 11.60
CA TYR A 2 6.71 -5.95 11.90
C TYR A 2 8.10 -5.34 11.71
N SER A 3 9.10 -5.81 12.47
CA SER A 3 10.48 -5.30 12.41
C SER A 3 11.34 -5.99 11.35
N ASP A 4 11.07 -7.26 11.11
CA ASP A 4 11.78 -8.20 10.24
C ASP A 4 11.46 -8.00 8.74
N PHE A 5 10.28 -7.46 8.40
CA PHE A 5 9.91 -7.17 7.01
C PHE A 5 9.11 -5.87 6.87
N ILE A 6 9.07 -5.32 5.65
CA ILE A 6 8.26 -4.14 5.31
C ILE A 6 6.79 -4.56 5.24
N GLY A 7 6.04 -4.32 6.32
CA GLY A 7 4.63 -4.64 6.37
C GLY A 7 4.01 -4.51 7.76
N TYR A 8 2.72 -4.79 7.83
CA TYR A 8 1.96 -4.70 9.07
C TYR A 8 0.73 -5.60 9.04
N GLY A 9 0.28 -5.96 10.24
CA GLY A 9 -1.04 -6.53 10.47
C GLY A 9 -2.03 -5.42 10.81
N TRP A 10 -3.29 -5.59 10.43
CA TRP A 10 -4.38 -4.68 10.77
C TRP A 10 -5.58 -5.43 11.32
N VAL A 11 -6.37 -4.72 12.11
CA VAL A 11 -7.67 -5.17 12.64
C VAL A 11 -8.65 -4.03 12.41
N PHE A 12 -9.60 -4.20 11.50
CA PHE A 12 -10.68 -3.25 11.28
C PHE A 12 -11.98 -3.79 11.88
N PRO A 13 -12.43 -3.26 13.04
CA PRO A 13 -13.66 -3.72 13.69
C PRO A 13 -14.89 -3.33 12.86
N GLY A 14 -15.92 -4.16 12.93
CA GLY A 14 -17.22 -3.94 12.30
C GLY A 14 -18.34 -4.60 13.09
N LEU A 15 -19.59 -4.34 12.69
CA LEU A 15 -20.79 -4.80 13.41
C LEU A 15 -20.89 -6.34 13.51
N GLN A 16 -20.36 -7.06 12.54
CA GLN A 16 -20.45 -8.53 12.42
C GLN A 16 -19.11 -9.21 12.73
N GLY A 17 -18.18 -8.49 13.36
CA GLY A 17 -16.83 -8.96 13.62
C GLY A 17 -15.77 -8.10 12.94
N SER A 18 -14.51 -8.52 13.06
CA SER A 18 -13.34 -7.75 12.61
C SER A 18 -12.79 -8.29 11.30
N ARG A 19 -12.41 -7.39 10.39
CA ARG A 19 -11.57 -7.72 9.23
C ARG A 19 -10.12 -7.64 9.68
N ILE A 20 -9.50 -8.81 9.84
CA ILE A 20 -8.11 -8.95 10.26
C ILE A 20 -7.29 -9.36 9.05
N GLY A 21 -6.15 -8.74 8.86
CA GLY A 21 -5.26 -9.08 7.76
C GLY A 21 -3.82 -8.70 8.02
N ILE A 22 -2.97 -9.13 7.10
CA ILE A 22 -1.56 -8.83 7.07
C ILE A 22 -1.13 -8.61 5.62
N GLY A 23 -0.17 -7.71 5.43
CA GLY A 23 0.40 -7.43 4.13
C GLY A 23 1.82 -6.93 4.30
N GLY A 24 2.68 -7.29 3.36
CA GLY A 24 4.07 -6.87 3.37
C GLY A 24 4.94 -7.61 2.37
N ASP A 25 6.18 -7.16 2.29
CA ASP A 25 7.25 -7.75 1.48
C ASP A 25 7.88 -8.94 2.21
N ALA A 26 7.15 -10.05 2.27
CA ALA A 26 7.60 -11.31 2.84
C ALA A 26 6.97 -12.51 2.12
N PRO A 27 7.58 -13.71 2.18
CA PRO A 27 6.98 -14.92 1.64
C PRO A 27 5.59 -15.17 2.22
N PHE A 28 4.68 -15.72 1.39
CA PHE A 28 3.31 -16.01 1.81
C PHE A 28 3.22 -16.85 3.09
N GLN A 29 4.12 -17.83 3.25
CA GLN A 29 4.17 -18.66 4.46
C GLN A 29 4.42 -17.81 5.72
N VAL A 30 5.40 -16.91 5.68
CA VAL A 30 5.70 -16.00 6.80
C VAL A 30 4.49 -15.12 7.11
N LEU A 31 3.85 -14.54 6.08
CA LEU A 31 2.65 -13.73 6.27
C LEU A 31 1.51 -14.54 6.90
N ASN A 32 1.27 -15.76 6.41
CA ASN A 32 0.19 -16.62 6.89
C ASN A 32 0.42 -17.06 8.35
N GLU A 33 1.66 -17.41 8.71
CA GLU A 33 2.03 -17.71 10.09
C GLU A 33 1.76 -16.51 11.01
N ARG A 34 2.23 -15.30 10.63
CA ARG A 34 1.99 -14.06 11.38
C ARG A 34 0.50 -13.71 11.50
N LEU A 35 -0.29 -13.93 10.45
CA LEU A 35 -1.74 -13.73 10.48
C LEU A 35 -2.40 -14.66 11.49
N ASN A 36 -2.04 -15.95 11.51
CA ASN A 36 -2.63 -16.92 12.43
C ASN A 36 -2.43 -16.54 13.91
N TYR A 37 -1.33 -15.85 14.25
CA TYR A 37 -1.14 -15.30 15.61
C TYR A 37 -2.10 -14.13 15.94
N LEU A 38 -2.59 -13.39 14.93
CA LEU A 38 -3.52 -12.26 15.11
C LEU A 38 -4.99 -12.71 15.14
N LEU A 39 -5.31 -13.82 14.45
CA LEU A 39 -6.68 -14.31 14.34
C LEU A 39 -7.20 -14.80 15.69
N LYS A 40 -8.42 -14.35 16.03
CA LYS A 40 -9.16 -14.79 17.22
C LYS A 40 -10.62 -15.04 16.83
N GLY A 41 -11.23 -16.08 17.39
CA GLY A 41 -12.63 -16.43 17.15
C GLY A 41 -12.84 -17.25 15.87
N GLU A 42 -14.09 -17.29 15.43
CA GLU A 42 -14.51 -18.03 14.23
C GLU A 42 -14.14 -17.28 12.95
N LYS A 43 -13.59 -18.01 11.97
CA LYS A 43 -13.18 -17.46 10.68
C LYS A 43 -14.33 -17.54 9.67
N LEU A 44 -15.00 -16.41 9.44
CA LEU A 44 -16.12 -16.34 8.49
C LEU A 44 -15.69 -16.40 7.01
N SER A 45 -14.53 -15.82 6.67
CA SER A 45 -14.04 -15.76 5.29
C SER A 45 -12.50 -15.67 5.22
N TYR A 46 -11.93 -16.05 4.07
CA TYR A 46 -10.51 -15.92 3.77
C TYR A 46 -10.30 -15.41 2.35
N GLY A 47 -9.30 -14.56 2.15
CA GLY A 47 -8.91 -14.08 0.83
C GLY A 47 -7.46 -13.64 0.82
N VAL A 48 -6.86 -13.65 -0.37
CA VAL A 48 -5.51 -13.17 -0.64
C VAL A 48 -5.58 -12.29 -1.87
N ALA A 49 -4.91 -11.14 -1.81
CA ALA A 49 -4.80 -10.23 -2.94
C ALA A 49 -3.36 -9.74 -3.07
N ARG A 50 -2.91 -9.53 -4.31
CA ARG A 50 -1.66 -8.82 -4.59
C ARG A 50 -1.98 -7.33 -4.69
N ILE A 51 -1.08 -6.50 -4.15
CA ILE A 51 -1.21 -5.04 -4.19
C ILE A 51 -0.06 -4.47 -5.00
N SER A 52 -0.35 -3.57 -5.93
CA SER A 52 0.68 -2.88 -6.73
C SER A 52 1.31 -1.73 -5.96
N ILE A 53 2.56 -1.88 -5.51
CA ILE A 53 3.31 -0.85 -4.78
C ILE A 53 4.48 -0.28 -5.61
N GLY A 54 4.38 -0.31 -6.94
CA GLY A 54 5.49 0.03 -7.85
C GLY A 54 5.58 1.50 -8.28
N GLY A 55 4.61 2.33 -7.90
CA GLY A 55 4.54 3.73 -8.35
C GLY A 55 3.62 3.96 -9.54
N ILE A 56 3.38 5.23 -9.87
CA ILE A 56 2.48 5.61 -10.95
C ILE A 56 3.06 5.22 -12.31
N ARG A 57 2.22 4.58 -13.14
CA ARG A 57 2.56 4.16 -14.50
C ARG A 57 1.96 5.12 -15.53
N GLU A 58 2.69 5.33 -16.63
CA GLU A 58 2.15 6.04 -17.79
C GLU A 58 1.17 5.15 -18.56
N GLY A 59 0.13 5.76 -19.12
CA GLY A 59 -0.86 5.08 -19.97
C GLY A 59 -2.30 5.43 -19.60
N SER A 60 -3.24 4.72 -20.25
CA SER A 60 -4.68 4.91 -20.05
C SER A 60 -5.20 3.98 -18.95
N TYR A 61 -4.73 4.20 -17.73
CA TYR A 61 -5.10 3.40 -16.56
C TYR A 61 -5.71 4.29 -15.48
N VAL A 62 -6.52 3.71 -14.58
CA VAL A 62 -7.08 4.40 -13.42
C VAL A 62 -6.86 3.55 -12.17
N GLY A 63 -6.65 4.22 -11.03
CA GLY A 63 -6.49 3.56 -9.74
C GLY A 63 -5.25 2.66 -9.64
N GLU A 64 -5.39 1.52 -8.97
CA GLU A 64 -4.33 0.52 -8.81
C GLU A 64 -3.79 -0.01 -10.16
N ALA A 65 -4.64 -0.07 -11.20
CA ALA A 65 -4.17 -0.39 -12.55
C ALA A 65 -3.19 0.68 -13.09
N GLY A 66 -3.22 1.91 -12.58
CA GLY A 66 -2.21 2.93 -12.84
C GLY A 66 -1.07 2.97 -11.82
N GLY A 67 -1.04 2.04 -10.85
CA GLY A 67 -0.07 2.05 -9.75
C GLY A 67 -0.37 3.09 -8.66
N ALA A 68 -1.61 3.61 -8.62
CA ALA A 68 -2.03 4.58 -7.61
C ALA A 68 -2.38 3.90 -6.28
N VAL A 69 -1.34 3.50 -5.56
CA VAL A 69 -1.38 2.95 -4.21
C VAL A 69 -0.29 3.63 -3.40
N PHE A 70 -0.56 3.98 -2.14
CA PHE A 70 0.49 4.47 -1.25
C PHE A 70 1.37 3.29 -0.77
N PRO A 71 2.66 3.22 -1.14
CA PRO A 71 3.46 2.01 -0.95
C PRO A 71 3.63 1.56 0.50
N ILE A 72 3.80 2.49 1.44
CA ILE A 72 4.03 2.16 2.87
C ILE A 72 2.77 1.60 3.54
N THR A 73 1.59 2.09 3.15
CA THR A 73 0.31 1.77 3.80
C THR A 73 -0.56 0.84 2.97
N GLY A 74 -0.16 0.45 1.76
CA GLY A 74 -0.98 -0.34 0.83
C GLY A 74 -2.36 0.29 0.52
N GLU A 75 -2.57 1.57 0.84
CA GLU A 75 -3.87 2.22 0.73
C GLU A 75 -4.12 2.59 -0.73
N GLY A 76 -5.19 2.06 -1.32
CA GLY A 76 -5.50 2.24 -2.74
C GLY A 76 -6.68 3.16 -3.04
N ILE A 77 -7.57 3.42 -2.08
CA ILE A 77 -8.85 4.11 -2.34
C ILE A 77 -8.61 5.59 -2.64
N ARG A 78 -7.97 6.33 -1.73
CA ARG A 78 -7.64 7.75 -1.87
C ARG A 78 -6.71 8.00 -3.05
N PRO A 79 -5.56 7.31 -3.22
CA PRO A 79 -4.72 7.55 -4.38
C PRO A 79 -5.43 7.17 -5.68
N SER A 80 -6.33 6.17 -5.68
CA SER A 80 -7.14 5.88 -6.88
C SER A 80 -8.12 6.99 -7.24
N ILE A 81 -8.79 7.60 -6.26
CA ILE A 81 -9.69 8.74 -6.50
C ILE A 81 -8.89 9.94 -7.02
N MET A 82 -7.75 10.24 -6.40
CA MET A 82 -6.85 11.31 -6.86
C MET A 82 -6.36 11.04 -8.29
N HIS A 83 -5.99 9.80 -8.59
CA HIS A 83 -5.53 9.41 -9.92
C HIS A 83 -6.65 9.51 -10.96
N ALA A 84 -7.86 9.04 -10.65
CA ALA A 84 -9.02 9.16 -11.52
C ALA A 84 -9.35 10.62 -11.86
N TYR A 85 -9.27 11.51 -10.86
CA TYR A 85 -9.45 12.94 -11.06
C TYR A 85 -8.41 13.53 -12.03
N LEU A 86 -7.12 13.20 -11.85
CA LEU A 86 -6.05 13.64 -12.76
C LEU A 86 -6.24 13.08 -14.17
N MET A 87 -6.57 11.80 -14.30
CA MET A 87 -6.86 11.18 -15.59
C MET A 87 -8.05 11.83 -16.30
N SER A 88 -9.07 12.25 -15.57
CA SER A 88 -10.22 12.96 -16.16
C SER A 88 -9.82 14.29 -16.81
N LYS A 89 -8.81 14.97 -16.27
CA LYS A 89 -8.25 16.21 -16.85
C LYS A 89 -7.46 15.93 -18.11
N VAL A 90 -6.66 14.86 -18.10
CA VAL A 90 -5.93 14.40 -19.30
C VAL A 90 -6.89 14.05 -20.44
N ILE A 91 -7.99 13.33 -20.14
CA ILE A 91 -9.04 13.01 -21.13
C ILE A 91 -9.68 14.27 -21.70
N LYS A 92 -9.78 15.35 -20.91
CA LYS A 92 -10.30 16.66 -21.34
C LYS A 92 -9.27 17.52 -22.09
N GLY A 93 -8.06 17.00 -22.35
CA GLY A 93 -7.03 17.66 -23.15
C GLY A 93 -5.89 18.28 -22.36
N GLU A 94 -5.86 18.16 -21.02
CA GLU A 94 -4.66 18.57 -20.27
C GLU A 94 -3.47 17.63 -20.56
N SER A 95 -2.24 18.16 -20.44
CA SER A 95 -1.04 17.35 -20.64
C SER A 95 -0.95 16.20 -19.62
N PRO A 96 -0.57 14.97 -20.02
CA PRO A 96 -0.30 13.87 -19.09
C PRO A 96 0.72 14.20 -17.99
N ASN A 97 1.58 15.21 -18.21
CA ASN A 97 2.56 15.66 -17.23
C ASN A 97 1.95 16.17 -15.91
N ILE A 98 0.67 16.54 -15.87
CA ILE A 98 -0.01 16.91 -14.62
C ILE A 98 0.01 15.78 -13.59
N ILE A 99 0.05 14.52 -14.03
CA ILE A 99 0.12 13.36 -13.15
C ILE A 99 1.51 13.29 -12.52
N LYS A 100 2.56 13.44 -13.33
CA LYS A 100 3.95 13.40 -12.87
C LYS A 100 4.26 14.50 -11.85
N SER A 101 3.73 15.71 -12.06
CA SER A 101 3.97 16.86 -11.17
C SER A 101 3.03 16.91 -9.96
N SER A 102 2.01 16.05 -9.92
CA SER A 102 0.99 16.03 -8.87
C SER A 102 1.54 15.70 -7.48
N ILE A 103 0.81 16.13 -6.45
CA ILE A 103 1.07 15.74 -5.06
C ILE A 103 0.96 14.22 -4.86
N LEU A 104 0.06 13.55 -5.61
CA LEU A 104 -0.08 12.10 -5.59
C LEU A 104 1.24 11.42 -5.95
N ASN A 105 1.82 11.78 -7.09
CA ASN A 105 3.08 11.19 -7.55
C ASN A 105 4.25 11.52 -6.60
N LYS A 106 4.28 12.75 -6.05
CA LYS A 106 5.30 13.14 -5.07
C LYS A 106 5.25 12.29 -3.79
N ILE A 107 4.06 12.06 -3.24
CA ILE A 107 3.88 11.22 -2.04
C ILE A 107 4.29 9.78 -2.34
N ILE A 108 3.82 9.22 -3.46
CA ILE A 108 4.15 7.85 -3.85
C ILE A 108 5.66 7.68 -4.02
N ASN A 109 6.35 8.60 -4.69
CA ASN A 109 7.80 8.53 -4.86
C ASN A 109 8.55 8.68 -3.53
N ALA A 110 8.11 9.58 -2.63
CA ALA A 110 8.71 9.69 -1.31
C ALA A 110 8.58 8.39 -0.50
N HIS A 111 7.44 7.70 -0.59
CA HIS A 111 7.25 6.38 0.02
C HIS A 111 8.16 5.32 -0.61
N LEU A 112 8.29 5.28 -1.93
CA LEU A 112 9.18 4.35 -2.65
C LEU A 112 10.64 4.56 -2.24
N ASP A 113 11.11 5.81 -2.20
CA ASP A 113 12.46 6.16 -1.79
C ASP A 113 12.75 5.66 -0.37
N PHE A 114 11.78 5.82 0.53
CA PHE A 114 11.92 5.35 1.90
C PHE A 114 11.95 3.81 1.98
N ILE A 115 11.06 3.13 1.28
CA ILE A 115 11.04 1.66 1.19
C ILE A 115 12.36 1.14 0.65
N ASN A 116 12.86 1.72 -0.45
CA ASN A 116 14.12 1.30 -1.06
C ASN A 116 15.31 1.48 -0.11
N LYS A 117 15.34 2.55 0.68
CA LYS A 117 16.34 2.74 1.74
C LYS A 117 16.19 1.70 2.84
N ALA A 118 14.96 1.42 3.29
CA ALA A 118 14.67 0.47 4.35
C ALA A 118 15.07 -0.97 3.98
N LYS A 119 14.82 -1.39 2.73
CA LYS A 119 15.18 -2.72 2.19
C LYS A 119 16.66 -3.06 2.30
N ASN A 120 17.53 -2.05 2.34
CA ASN A 120 18.98 -2.23 2.45
C ASN A 120 19.49 -2.28 3.89
N THR A 121 18.61 -2.54 4.86
CA THR A 121 18.95 -2.60 6.29
C THR A 121 18.65 -3.97 6.88
N GLU A 122 19.29 -4.31 7.99
CA GLU A 122 19.10 -5.59 8.69
C GLU A 122 17.65 -5.77 9.21
N HIS A 123 16.99 -4.67 9.56
CA HIS A 123 15.62 -4.65 10.08
C HIS A 123 14.76 -3.65 9.28
N PRO A 124 14.34 -4.03 8.06
CA PRO A 124 13.69 -3.11 7.13
C PRO A 124 12.35 -2.61 7.66
N GLY A 125 11.60 -3.44 8.39
CA GLY A 125 10.34 -3.06 9.01
C GLY A 125 10.50 -2.00 10.10
N SER A 126 11.57 -2.11 10.91
CA SER A 126 11.88 -1.12 11.96
C SER A 126 12.11 0.28 11.39
N LYS A 127 12.71 0.40 10.20
CA LYS A 127 12.86 1.70 9.53
C LYS A 127 11.53 2.30 9.16
N ILE A 128 10.59 1.50 8.64
CA ILE A 128 9.24 1.97 8.27
C ILE A 128 8.50 2.50 9.49
N VAL A 129 8.63 1.84 10.64
CA VAL A 129 7.98 2.25 11.89
C VAL A 129 8.41 3.65 12.34
N GLN A 130 9.66 4.04 12.11
CA GLN A 130 10.18 5.36 12.52
C GLN A 130 9.40 6.52 11.91
N ILE A 131 8.79 6.35 10.73
CA ILE A 131 7.93 7.37 10.12
C ILE A 131 6.71 7.69 11.00
N PHE A 132 6.17 6.66 11.66
CA PHE A 132 4.92 6.77 12.41
C PHE A 132 5.12 7.10 13.89
N MET A 133 6.33 6.92 14.41
CA MET A 133 6.61 7.07 15.84
C MET A 133 7.16 8.44 16.26
N GLY A 134 7.64 9.26 15.33
CA GLY A 134 8.19 10.59 15.63
C GLY A 134 9.57 10.55 16.26
#